data_AF-A0AB39ZAX2-F1
#
_entry.id   AF-A0AB39ZAX2-F1
#
_cell.length_a   1.000
_cell.length_b   1.000
_cell.length_c   1.000
_cell.angle_alpha   90.00
_cell.angle_beta   90.00
_cell.angle_gamma   90.00
#
_symmetry.space_group_name_H-M   'P 1'
#
loop_
_entity.id
_entity.type
_entity.pdbx_description
1 polymer ?
#
loop_
_entity_poly.entity_id
_entity_poly.type
_entity_poly.pdbx_seq_one_letter_code
_entity_poly.pdbx_strand_id
1 'polypeptide(L)'
;MVEEIGCQRQTGIVVAMPSQVATSTGTPAPSAGGIHQQQQQQHQQQQHQQQQHQQPQQHQQQQQHHQQQQLHQQQQQQHHQQQQQHHQHQQQQHQQHQQLTSNMSLLTVKGGRYLWTDRELLMHLQNYTPLILLIDFVEKTRTKRFYESSERYEILMLVFIMRKGAPFCENKRFPAEYWVNLSVGPIAEAFDRLQAAIDIPDPQLPIHMSVTDLTSWKQMFDLAMLDIRRFAYYTDPLQLADAGVFNRITFEQRFGMQWQE
;
A
#
# COMPACT_ATOMS: atom_id res chain seq x y z
N MET A 1 -14.88 14.90 1.59
CA MET A 1 -14.28 14.42 0.33
C MET A 1 -12.78 14.60 0.49
N VAL A 2 -12.05 13.52 0.74
CA VAL A 2 -10.60 13.54 0.97
C VAL A 2 -10.02 12.55 -0.03
N GLU A 3 -9.27 13.06 -1.00
CA GLU A 3 -8.59 12.30 -2.05
C GLU A 3 -7.33 11.62 -1.49
N GLU A 4 -7.15 10.37 -1.92
CA GLU A 4 -6.01 9.50 -1.65
C GLU A 4 -4.75 9.98 -2.37
N ILE A 5 -3.61 9.93 -1.66
CA ILE A 5 -2.27 10.04 -2.26
C ILE A 5 -1.75 8.62 -2.46
N GLY A 6 -1.74 8.17 -3.71
CA GLY A 6 -1.14 6.90 -4.14
C GLY A 6 0.37 7.01 -4.32
N CYS A 7 1.12 6.13 -3.68
CA CYS A 7 2.54 5.87 -3.96
C CYS A 7 2.68 4.58 -4.77
N GLN A 8 2.77 4.68 -6.10
CA GLN A 8 3.22 3.59 -6.97
C GLN A 8 4.75 3.57 -7.01
N ARG A 9 5.37 2.47 -6.57
CA ARG A 9 6.69 2.06 -7.06
C ARG A 9 6.61 0.65 -7.63
N GLN A 10 6.61 0.64 -8.95
CA GLN A 10 6.67 -0.49 -9.86
C GLN A 10 8.13 -0.95 -9.96
N THR A 11 8.42 -2.20 -9.56
CA THR A 11 9.65 -2.88 -9.94
C THR A 11 9.26 -4.17 -10.65
N GLY A 12 9.41 -4.13 -11.98
CA GLY A 12 9.20 -5.27 -12.86
C GLY A 12 10.45 -6.14 -12.88
N ILE A 13 10.27 -7.44 -12.65
CA ILE A 13 11.21 -8.48 -13.07
C ILE A 13 10.38 -9.50 -13.84
N VAL A 14 10.50 -9.45 -15.17
CA VAL A 14 9.94 -10.43 -16.10
C VAL A 14 11.03 -11.46 -16.37
N VAL A 15 10.91 -12.66 -15.81
CA VAL A 15 11.72 -13.81 -16.23
C VAL A 15 10.88 -14.60 -17.23
N ALA A 16 11.19 -14.42 -18.51
CA ALA A 16 10.66 -15.23 -19.59
C ALA A 16 11.29 -16.63 -19.53
N MET A 17 10.47 -17.68 -19.48
CA MET A 17 10.89 -19.06 -19.71
C MET A 17 10.38 -19.56 -21.08
N PRO A 18 11.21 -20.27 -21.86
CA PRO A 18 10.89 -20.65 -23.23
C PRO A 18 10.08 -21.94 -23.36
N SER A 19 9.29 -21.98 -24.43
CA SER A 19 8.49 -23.08 -24.95
C SER A 19 9.21 -24.42 -25.02
N GLN A 20 8.51 -25.49 -24.64
CA GLN A 20 8.81 -26.84 -25.10
C GLN A 20 7.70 -27.34 -26.03
N VAL A 21 8.15 -27.69 -27.23
CA VAL A 21 7.40 -28.28 -28.33
C VAL A 21 7.37 -29.78 -28.12
N ALA A 22 6.18 -30.38 -28.10
CA ALA A 22 6.00 -31.83 -28.13
C ALA A 22 5.66 -32.27 -29.57
N THR A 23 6.59 -33.03 -30.14
CA THR A 23 6.50 -33.79 -31.39
C THR A 23 5.86 -35.15 -31.13
N SER A 24 4.97 -35.61 -32.02
CA SER A 24 4.98 -37.01 -32.51
C SER A 24 3.99 -37.26 -33.65
N THR A 25 4.54 -37.92 -34.70
CA THR A 25 3.98 -38.95 -35.61
C THR A 25 2.65 -38.66 -36.34
N GLY A 26 2.52 -38.75 -37.67
CA GLY A 26 3.30 -39.43 -38.70
C GLY A 26 2.45 -40.51 -39.38
N THR A 27 1.92 -40.23 -40.58
CA THR A 27 1.45 -41.24 -41.57
C THR A 27 1.38 -40.61 -42.99
N PRO A 28 1.80 -41.31 -44.06
CA PRO A 28 1.94 -40.72 -45.39
C PRO A 28 0.96 -41.27 -46.47
N ALA A 29 1.09 -40.67 -47.67
CA ALA A 29 0.84 -41.20 -49.04
C ALA A 29 -0.34 -40.54 -49.83
N PRO A 30 -0.39 -40.65 -51.18
CA PRO A 30 0.07 -39.60 -52.11
C PRO A 30 -0.95 -39.29 -53.24
N SER A 31 -0.64 -38.36 -54.17
CA SER A 31 -0.76 -38.50 -55.66
C SER A 31 -0.73 -37.16 -56.45
N ALA A 32 0.10 -37.15 -57.51
CA ALA A 32 0.01 -36.47 -58.83
C ALA A 32 -0.31 -34.95 -58.92
N GLY A 33 0.32 -34.11 -59.76
CA GLY A 33 1.25 -34.25 -60.90
C GLY A 33 1.18 -32.99 -61.79
N GLY A 34 2.27 -32.61 -62.48
CA GLY A 34 2.35 -31.59 -63.56
C GLY A 34 2.08 -30.13 -63.14
N ILE A 35 2.63 -29.05 -63.71
CA ILE A 35 3.07 -28.73 -65.08
C ILE A 35 4.11 -27.60 -65.02
N HIS A 36 5.01 -27.63 -65.99
CA HIS A 36 6.19 -26.81 -66.23
C HIS A 36 5.87 -25.60 -67.13
N GLN A 37 6.75 -24.58 -67.10
CA GLN A 37 7.08 -23.68 -68.23
C GLN A 37 6.14 -22.51 -68.61
N GLN A 38 6.31 -21.32 -68.01
CA GLN A 38 5.98 -20.02 -68.67
C GLN A 38 6.51 -18.74 -67.98
N GLN A 39 7.77 -18.68 -67.52
CA GLN A 39 8.20 -17.58 -66.62
C GLN A 39 9.50 -16.84 -67.01
N GLN A 40 9.73 -16.56 -68.30
CA GLN A 40 11.00 -15.91 -68.70
C GLN A 40 10.94 -14.73 -69.67
N GLN A 41 9.78 -14.14 -69.99
CA GLN A 41 9.71 -13.01 -70.94
C GLN A 41 9.05 -11.71 -70.45
N GLN A 42 8.59 -11.59 -69.20
CA GLN A 42 8.00 -10.34 -68.69
C GLN A 42 8.89 -9.47 -67.78
N HIS A 43 10.15 -9.87 -67.53
CA HIS A 43 11.04 -9.14 -66.62
C HIS A 43 11.71 -7.89 -67.20
N GLN A 44 11.50 -7.54 -68.47
CA GLN A 44 12.16 -6.37 -69.09
C GLN A 44 11.31 -5.10 -69.20
N GLN A 45 10.01 -5.13 -68.88
CA GLN A 45 9.18 -3.91 -68.90
C GLN A 45 8.98 -3.24 -67.51
N GLN A 46 9.35 -3.91 -66.41
CA GLN A 46 9.17 -3.35 -65.06
C GLN A 46 10.29 -2.41 -64.62
N GLN A 47 11.42 -2.33 -65.33
CA GLN A 47 12.55 -1.52 -64.89
C GLN A 47 12.45 -0.03 -65.25
N HIS A 48 11.57 0.37 -66.16
CA HIS A 48 11.40 1.79 -66.53
C HIS A 48 10.31 2.54 -65.75
N GLN A 49 9.48 1.86 -64.96
CA GLN A 49 8.45 2.53 -64.13
C GLN A 49 8.93 2.91 -62.72
N GLN A 50 10.11 2.45 -62.30
CA GLN A 50 10.61 2.68 -60.93
C GLN A 50 11.40 3.99 -60.76
N GLN A 51 11.77 4.69 -61.83
CA GLN A 51 12.52 5.94 -61.74
C GLN A 51 11.65 7.22 -61.65
N GLN A 52 10.34 7.14 -61.88
CA GLN A 52 9.48 8.34 -61.80
C GLN A 52 8.81 8.57 -60.44
N HIS A 53 9.00 7.67 -59.47
CA HIS A 53 8.36 7.76 -58.14
C HIS A 53 9.27 8.29 -57.01
N GLN A 54 10.53 8.66 -57.29
CA GLN A 54 11.43 9.15 -56.23
C GLN A 54 11.38 10.66 -55.95
N GLN A 55 10.73 11.46 -56.79
CA GLN A 55 10.67 12.92 -56.56
C GLN A 55 9.59 13.41 -55.55
N PRO A 56 8.43 12.77 -55.36
CA PRO A 56 7.44 13.28 -54.40
C PRO A 56 7.85 13.09 -52.92
N GLN A 57 8.73 12.11 -52.64
CA GLN A 57 8.99 11.69 -51.25
C GLN A 57 9.93 12.64 -50.49
N GLN A 58 10.77 13.41 -51.19
CA GLN A 58 11.63 14.40 -50.53
C GLN A 58 10.87 15.67 -50.09
N HIS A 59 9.80 16.05 -50.80
CA HIS A 59 9.02 17.24 -50.42
C HIS A 59 8.16 16.99 -49.17
N GLN A 60 7.69 15.75 -48.96
CA GLN A 60 6.85 15.45 -47.79
C GLN A 60 7.67 15.40 -46.48
N GLN A 61 8.94 14.99 -46.54
CA GLN A 61 9.82 15.01 -45.36
C GLN A 61 10.19 16.43 -44.92
N GLN A 62 10.35 17.37 -45.86
CA GLN A 62 10.72 18.74 -45.52
C GLN A 62 9.55 19.51 -44.86
N GLN A 63 8.31 19.19 -45.23
CA GLN A 63 7.13 19.81 -44.63
C GLN A 63 6.88 19.32 -43.19
N GLN A 64 7.15 18.04 -42.91
CA GLN A 64 7.05 17.49 -41.55
C GLN A 64 8.08 18.12 -40.59
N HIS A 65 9.28 18.44 -41.09
CA HIS A 65 10.33 19.03 -40.26
C HIS A 65 10.01 20.49 -39.86
N HIS A 66 9.32 21.25 -40.72
CA HIS A 66 8.88 22.61 -40.39
C HIS A 66 7.76 22.64 -39.35
N GLN A 67 6.83 21.67 -39.42
CA GLN A 67 5.72 21.60 -38.46
C GLN A 67 6.20 21.18 -37.06
N GLN A 68 7.20 20.30 -36.98
CA GLN A 68 7.79 19.90 -35.70
C GLN A 68 8.58 21.03 -35.04
N GLN A 69 9.23 21.91 -35.84
CA GLN A 69 9.98 23.04 -35.30
C GLN A 69 9.07 24.14 -34.73
N GLN A 70 7.87 24.35 -35.32
CA GLN A 70 6.87 25.27 -34.76
C GLN A 70 6.30 24.80 -33.43
N LEU A 71 6.04 23.49 -33.28
CA LEU A 71 5.55 22.92 -32.02
C LEU A 71 6.58 23.05 -30.89
N HIS A 72 7.87 22.88 -31.20
CA HIS A 72 8.94 23.03 -30.20
C HIS A 72 9.07 24.47 -29.69
N GLN A 73 8.88 25.46 -30.57
CA GLN A 73 8.97 26.87 -30.19
C GLN A 73 7.76 27.32 -29.34
N GLN A 74 6.57 26.75 -29.60
CA GLN A 74 5.39 27.05 -28.79
C GLN A 74 5.46 26.41 -27.38
N GLN A 75 6.03 25.21 -27.27
CA GLN A 75 6.22 24.54 -25.98
C GLN A 75 7.26 25.28 -25.11
N GLN A 76 8.28 25.89 -25.71
CA GLN A 76 9.27 26.67 -24.98
C GLN A 76 8.71 27.99 -24.40
N GLN A 77 7.75 28.62 -25.07
CA GLN A 77 7.06 29.80 -24.54
C GLN A 77 6.14 29.47 -23.35
N GLN A 78 5.46 28.33 -23.37
CA GLN A 78 4.65 27.89 -22.23
C GLN A 78 5.50 27.64 -20.98
N HIS A 79 6.71 27.09 -21.15
CA HIS A 79 7.59 26.79 -20.02
C HIS A 79 8.12 28.06 -19.32
N HIS A 80 8.34 29.15 -20.08
CA HIS A 80 8.77 30.43 -19.50
C HIS A 80 7.66 31.13 -18.71
N GLN A 81 6.40 30.99 -19.13
CA GLN A 81 5.28 31.65 -18.44
C GLN A 81 4.95 30.95 -17.10
N GLN A 82 5.11 29.63 -17.02
CA GLN A 82 4.93 28.89 -15.76
C GLN A 82 6.04 29.20 -14.75
N GLN A 83 7.29 29.47 -15.20
CA GLN A 83 8.39 29.74 -14.29
C GLN A 83 8.32 31.15 -13.65
N GLN A 84 7.69 32.12 -14.31
CA GLN A 84 7.45 33.45 -13.72
C GLN A 84 6.37 33.43 -12.63
N GLN A 85 5.33 32.61 -12.76
CA GLN A 85 4.32 32.49 -11.68
C GLN A 85 4.89 31.83 -10.42
N HIS A 86 5.86 30.93 -10.54
CA HIS A 86 6.41 30.25 -9.37
C HIS A 86 7.32 31.15 -8.52
N HIS A 87 8.03 32.11 -9.14
CA HIS A 87 8.86 33.07 -8.40
C HIS A 87 8.03 34.08 -7.59
N GLN A 88 6.84 34.46 -8.05
CA GLN A 88 6.00 35.41 -7.32
C GLN A 88 5.33 34.76 -6.08
N HIS A 89 5.05 33.46 -6.11
CA HIS A 89 4.52 32.73 -4.95
C HIS A 89 5.58 32.44 -3.87
N GLN A 90 6.84 32.26 -4.26
CA GLN A 90 7.89 31.95 -3.28
C GLN A 90 8.30 33.16 -2.43
N GLN A 91 8.12 34.39 -2.93
CA GLN A 91 8.44 35.60 -2.16
C GLN A 91 7.37 35.93 -1.11
N GLN A 92 6.12 35.52 -1.29
CA GLN A 92 5.07 35.70 -0.27
C GLN A 92 5.16 34.69 0.89
N GLN A 93 5.69 33.48 0.66
CA GLN A 93 5.87 32.52 1.75
C GLN A 93 7.02 32.88 2.70
N HIS A 94 8.05 33.60 2.25
CA HIS A 94 9.20 33.93 3.11
C HIS A 94 8.91 35.02 4.15
N GLN A 95 7.98 35.95 3.89
CA GLN A 95 7.59 36.94 4.92
C GLN A 95 6.65 36.38 5.98
N GLN A 96 5.85 35.35 5.66
CA GLN A 96 5.01 34.70 6.67
C GLN A 96 5.81 33.73 7.56
N HIS A 97 6.87 33.10 7.04
CA HIS A 97 7.69 32.19 7.83
C HIS A 97 8.61 32.92 8.84
N GLN A 98 9.06 34.15 8.55
CA GLN A 98 9.94 34.88 9.48
C GLN A 98 9.21 35.47 10.70
N GLN A 99 7.90 35.67 10.63
CA GLN A 99 7.08 36.02 11.80
C GLN A 99 6.66 34.77 12.61
N LEU A 100 6.52 33.60 11.98
CA LEU A 100 6.25 32.34 12.68
C LEU A 100 7.49 31.79 13.41
N THR A 101 8.69 31.95 12.87
CA THR A 101 9.93 31.54 13.56
C THR A 101 10.30 32.48 14.72
N SER A 102 10.00 33.77 14.60
CA SER A 102 10.26 34.74 15.69
C SER A 102 9.29 34.57 16.87
N ASN A 103 8.09 34.04 16.64
CA ASN A 103 7.12 33.70 17.70
C ASN A 103 7.35 32.31 18.32
N MET A 104 8.12 31.43 17.70
CA MET A 104 8.48 30.12 18.28
C MET A 104 9.64 30.18 19.28
N SER A 105 10.42 31.26 19.30
CA SER A 105 11.54 31.44 20.23
C SER A 105 11.15 32.08 21.57
N LEU A 106 9.88 32.43 21.76
CA LEU A 106 9.35 33.07 22.98
C LEU A 106 8.22 32.29 23.65
N LEU A 107 7.77 31.19 23.04
CA LEU A 107 6.96 30.18 23.73
C LEU A 107 7.91 29.22 24.44
N THR A 108 8.48 29.68 25.55
CA THR A 108 8.92 28.81 26.64
C THR A 108 7.66 28.17 27.22
N VAL A 109 7.02 27.29 26.43
CA VAL A 109 6.02 26.36 26.97
C VAL A 109 6.79 25.60 28.04
N LYS A 110 6.23 25.51 29.25
CA LYS A 110 6.64 24.52 30.25
C LYS A 110 6.54 23.15 29.59
N GLY A 111 7.59 22.78 28.89
CA GLY A 111 7.66 21.63 28.01
C GLY A 111 8.25 20.53 28.83
N GLY A 112 7.37 19.72 29.41
CA GLY A 112 7.84 18.55 30.11
C GLY A 112 8.40 17.51 29.14
N ARG A 113 9.17 16.57 29.66
CA ARG A 113 9.72 15.45 28.90
C ARG A 113 9.80 14.18 29.72
N TYR A 114 9.76 13.05 29.05
CA TYR A 114 10.17 11.78 29.63
C TYR A 114 11.69 11.65 29.62
N LEU A 115 12.24 10.99 30.64
CA LEU A 115 13.61 10.51 30.60
C LEU A 115 13.66 9.23 29.76
N TRP A 116 14.32 9.28 28.60
CA TRP A 116 14.45 8.14 27.70
C TRP A 116 15.77 7.42 27.89
N THR A 117 15.70 6.09 27.84
CA THR A 117 16.82 5.19 27.59
C THR A 117 16.52 4.38 26.32
N ASP A 118 17.21 3.26 26.08
CA ASP A 118 16.97 2.40 24.91
C ASP A 118 15.61 1.70 24.95
N ARG A 119 15.08 1.41 26.14
CA ARG A 119 13.81 0.70 26.31
C ARG A 119 12.63 1.54 25.81
N GLU A 120 12.59 2.81 26.16
CA GLU A 120 11.50 3.73 25.81
C GLU A 120 11.41 3.95 24.30
N LEU A 121 12.56 3.98 23.62
CA LEU A 121 12.62 4.03 22.17
C LEU A 121 11.92 2.82 21.54
N LEU A 122 12.20 1.61 22.02
CA LEU A 122 11.54 0.40 21.52
C LEU A 122 10.03 0.39 21.80
N MET A 123 9.59 0.93 22.94
CA MET A 123 8.16 1.06 23.24
C MET A 123 7.47 2.07 22.32
N HIS A 124 8.15 3.15 21.92
CA HIS A 124 7.60 4.17 21.03
C HIS A 124 7.39 3.67 19.59
N LEU A 125 8.19 2.69 19.15
CA LEU A 125 8.05 2.07 17.82
C LEU A 125 6.88 1.07 17.73
N GLN A 126 6.26 0.73 18.85
CA GLN A 126 5.13 -0.19 18.87
C GLN A 126 3.85 0.48 18.38
N ASN A 127 2.97 -0.34 17.82
CA ASN A 127 1.64 0.04 17.43
C ASN A 127 0.67 0.03 18.62
N TYR A 128 -0.13 1.08 18.71
CA TYR A 128 -1.18 1.26 19.70
C TYR A 128 -2.51 1.63 19.04
N THR A 129 -3.59 1.52 19.79
CA THR A 129 -4.90 2.04 19.41
C THR A 129 -5.66 2.53 20.65
N PRO A 130 -6.51 3.58 20.56
CA PRO A 130 -7.40 3.94 21.66
C PRO A 130 -8.31 2.76 22.04
N LEU A 131 -8.54 2.53 23.34
CA LEU A 131 -9.40 1.42 23.82
C LEU A 131 -10.80 1.46 23.22
N ILE A 132 -11.35 2.66 22.97
CA ILE A 132 -12.65 2.81 22.31
C ILE A 132 -12.69 2.19 20.92
N LEU A 133 -11.59 2.24 20.15
CA LEU A 133 -11.54 1.62 18.83
C LEU A 133 -11.47 0.09 18.91
N LEU A 134 -10.84 -0.46 19.96
CA LEU A 134 -10.88 -1.90 20.23
C LEU A 134 -12.30 -2.37 20.57
N ILE A 135 -13.03 -1.60 21.38
CA ILE A 135 -14.43 -1.88 21.72
C ILE A 135 -15.30 -1.84 20.46
N ASP A 136 -15.16 -0.79 19.65
CA ASP A 136 -15.87 -0.67 18.38
C ASP A 136 -15.57 -1.84 17.43
N PHE A 137 -14.31 -2.29 17.39
CA PHE A 137 -13.90 -3.45 16.61
C PHE A 137 -14.61 -4.73 17.07
N VAL A 138 -14.68 -4.97 18.38
CA VAL A 138 -15.38 -6.13 18.95
C VAL A 138 -16.86 -6.12 18.58
N GLU A 139 -17.53 -4.96 18.74
CA GLU A 139 -18.97 -4.84 18.45
C GLU A 139 -19.27 -4.97 16.95
N LYS A 140 -18.42 -4.40 16.08
CA LYS A 140 -18.57 -4.55 14.62
C LYS A 140 -18.32 -5.97 14.15
N THR A 141 -17.33 -6.66 14.72
CA THR A 141 -16.96 -8.02 14.29
C THR A 141 -17.98 -9.07 14.73
N ARG A 142 -18.68 -8.85 15.86
CA ARG A 142 -19.68 -9.78 16.39
C ARG A 142 -20.84 -10.06 15.43
N THR A 143 -21.17 -9.12 14.54
CA THR A 143 -22.28 -9.24 13.60
C THR A 143 -21.85 -9.73 12.21
N LYS A 144 -20.54 -9.88 11.96
CA LYS A 144 -19.99 -10.37 10.69
C LYS A 144 -20.10 -11.88 10.58
N ARG A 145 -20.32 -12.38 9.36
CA ARG A 145 -20.34 -13.82 9.08
C ARG A 145 -18.95 -14.27 8.65
N PHE A 146 -18.38 -15.14 9.48
CA PHE A 146 -17.06 -15.72 9.23
C PHE A 146 -16.91 -16.39 7.84
N TYR A 147 -17.96 -17.05 7.35
CA TYR A 147 -17.89 -17.80 6.09
C TYR A 147 -17.83 -16.90 4.84
N GLU A 148 -18.22 -15.64 4.95
CA GLU A 148 -18.20 -14.67 3.86
C GLU A 148 -16.77 -14.11 3.67
N SER A 149 -16.18 -14.34 2.50
CA SER A 149 -14.81 -13.87 2.20
C SER A 149 -14.67 -12.35 2.30
N SER A 150 -15.69 -11.61 1.82
CA SER A 150 -15.72 -10.15 1.93
C SER A 150 -15.72 -9.66 3.37
N GLU A 151 -16.44 -10.34 4.27
CA GLU A 151 -16.48 -9.97 5.68
C GLU A 151 -15.18 -10.32 6.41
N ARG A 152 -14.52 -11.43 6.06
CA ARG A 152 -13.17 -11.73 6.56
C ARG A 152 -12.16 -10.68 6.13
N TYR A 153 -12.21 -10.25 4.87
CA TYR A 153 -11.34 -9.18 4.37
C TYR A 153 -11.59 -7.86 5.11
N GLU A 154 -12.86 -7.52 5.37
CA GLU A 154 -13.20 -6.32 6.14
C GLU A 154 -12.64 -6.38 7.57
N ILE A 155 -12.74 -7.54 8.25
CA ILE A 155 -12.14 -7.75 9.57
C ILE A 155 -10.62 -7.53 9.51
N LEU A 156 -9.93 -8.11 8.52
CA LEU A 156 -8.49 -7.91 8.33
C LEU A 156 -8.13 -6.44 8.13
N MET A 157 -8.92 -5.72 7.33
CA MET A 157 -8.75 -4.28 7.13
C MET A 157 -8.93 -3.49 8.43
N LEU A 158 -9.94 -3.83 9.24
CA LEU A 158 -10.15 -3.21 10.55
C LEU A 158 -8.95 -3.42 11.48
N VAL A 159 -8.37 -4.64 11.51
CA VAL A 159 -7.15 -4.93 12.28
C VAL A 159 -5.99 -4.05 11.83
N PHE A 160 -5.81 -3.87 10.52
CA PHE A 160 -4.73 -3.06 9.97
C PHE A 160 -4.87 -1.58 10.33
N ILE A 161 -6.03 -0.97 10.10
CA ILE A 161 -6.24 0.46 10.34
C ILE A 161 -6.17 0.86 11.83
N MET A 162 -6.43 -0.08 12.74
CA MET A 162 -6.31 0.17 14.19
C MET A 162 -4.88 0.32 14.66
N ARG A 163 -3.89 -0.27 13.97
CA ARG A 163 -2.46 -0.19 14.33
C ARG A 163 -1.93 1.22 14.03
N LYS A 164 -1.95 2.11 15.04
CA LYS A 164 -1.40 3.47 14.97
C LYS A 164 -0.05 3.53 15.70
N GLY A 165 0.75 4.56 15.45
CA GLY A 165 1.97 4.80 16.22
C GLY A 165 1.69 5.09 17.70
N ALA A 166 2.72 4.98 18.53
CA ALA A 166 2.61 5.25 19.97
C ALA A 166 2.04 6.65 20.27
N PRO A 167 1.15 6.78 21.27
CA PRO A 167 0.50 8.05 21.58
C PRO A 167 1.38 9.03 22.36
N PHE A 168 2.62 8.64 22.67
CA PHE A 168 3.59 9.38 23.47
C PHE A 168 4.92 9.46 22.73
N CYS A 169 5.75 10.43 23.06
CA CYS A 169 7.16 10.51 22.65
C CYS A 169 7.96 11.23 23.75
N GLU A 170 9.24 11.52 23.56
CA GLU A 170 10.10 12.15 24.58
C GLU A 170 9.46 13.44 25.10
N ASN A 171 8.97 14.29 24.18
CA ASN A 171 8.36 15.58 24.47
C ASN A 171 6.82 15.53 24.49
N LYS A 172 6.22 14.33 24.55
CA LYS A 172 4.76 14.16 24.60
C LYS A 172 4.38 13.09 25.61
N ARG A 173 3.77 13.52 26.72
CA ARG A 173 3.32 12.64 27.79
C ARG A 173 2.24 11.67 27.30
N PHE A 174 2.17 10.50 27.94
CA PHE A 174 1.15 9.50 27.63
C PHE A 174 -0.26 10.05 27.94
N PRO A 175 -1.27 9.78 27.11
CA PRO A 175 -2.62 10.33 27.30
C PRO A 175 -3.29 9.86 28.60
N ALA A 176 -4.27 10.62 29.08
CA ALA A 176 -5.04 10.24 30.27
C ALA A 176 -6.03 9.12 29.95
N GLU A 177 -6.48 9.01 28.70
CA GLU A 177 -7.35 7.97 28.19
C GLU A 177 -6.61 6.63 28.05
N TYR A 178 -7.39 5.54 27.93
CA TYR A 178 -6.84 4.21 27.74
C TYR A 178 -6.42 3.95 26.30
N TRP A 179 -5.22 3.40 26.15
CA TRP A 179 -4.62 2.97 24.90
C TRP A 179 -4.16 1.53 25.01
N VAL A 180 -4.39 0.78 23.95
CA VAL A 180 -4.09 -0.64 23.82
C VAL A 180 -2.80 -0.79 23.03
N ASN A 181 -1.85 -1.56 23.53
CA ASN A 181 -0.69 -2.00 22.78
C ASN A 181 -1.08 -3.19 21.87
N LEU A 182 -0.89 -3.03 20.57
CA LEU A 182 -1.21 -4.07 19.57
C LEU A 182 0.05 -4.80 19.05
N SER A 183 1.22 -4.52 19.60
CA SER A 183 2.48 -5.14 19.16
C SER A 183 2.99 -6.20 20.11
N VAL A 184 2.67 -6.10 21.40
CA VAL A 184 3.12 -7.04 22.43
C VAL A 184 2.03 -7.30 23.46
N GLY A 185 2.06 -8.49 24.05
CA GLY A 185 1.16 -8.90 25.13
C GLY A 185 -0.09 -9.66 24.66
N PRO A 186 -0.98 -10.00 25.61
CA PRO A 186 -2.08 -10.94 25.36
C PRO A 186 -3.04 -10.50 24.24
N ILE A 187 -3.30 -9.20 24.12
CA ILE A 187 -4.16 -8.67 23.05
C ILE A 187 -3.49 -8.82 21.69
N ALA A 188 -2.18 -8.52 21.57
CA ALA A 188 -1.45 -8.66 20.32
C ALA A 188 -1.44 -10.13 19.85
N GLU A 189 -1.17 -11.06 20.77
CA GLU A 189 -1.24 -12.50 20.50
C GLU A 189 -2.64 -12.96 20.04
N ALA A 190 -3.69 -12.39 20.63
CA ALA A 190 -5.06 -12.69 20.22
C ALA A 190 -5.38 -12.16 18.81
N PHE A 191 -4.86 -10.98 18.44
CA PHE A 191 -4.94 -10.46 17.07
C PHE A 191 -4.13 -11.28 16.07
N ASP A 192 -3.00 -11.85 16.46
CA ASP A 192 -2.21 -12.73 15.58
C ASP A 192 -2.95 -14.05 15.34
N ARG A 193 -3.57 -14.63 16.38
CA ARG A 193 -4.47 -15.79 16.23
C ARG A 193 -5.67 -15.47 15.35
N LEU A 194 -6.27 -14.29 15.50
CA LEU A 194 -7.40 -13.86 14.67
C LEU A 194 -6.99 -13.75 13.20
N GLN A 195 -5.86 -13.09 12.91
CA GLN A 195 -5.35 -12.93 11.55
C GLN A 195 -5.07 -14.29 10.89
N ALA A 196 -4.45 -15.22 11.63
CA ALA A 196 -4.27 -16.58 11.16
C ALA A 196 -5.62 -17.25 10.87
N ALA A 197 -6.61 -17.13 11.77
CA ALA A 197 -7.91 -17.78 11.61
C ALA A 197 -8.75 -17.27 10.42
N ILE A 198 -8.49 -16.07 9.90
CA ILE A 198 -9.20 -15.49 8.76
C ILE A 198 -8.45 -15.63 7.43
N ASP A 199 -7.16 -15.99 7.46
CA ASP A 199 -6.32 -16.29 6.28
C ASP A 199 -6.59 -17.71 5.77
N ILE A 200 -7.85 -17.97 5.40
CA ILE A 200 -8.29 -19.26 4.88
C ILE A 200 -7.85 -19.37 3.42
N PRO A 201 -7.14 -20.44 3.01
CA PRO A 201 -6.78 -20.67 1.61
C PRO A 201 -8.01 -20.64 0.70
N ASP A 202 -7.91 -19.98 -0.46
CA ASP A 202 -9.02 -19.83 -1.41
C ASP A 202 -9.59 -21.20 -1.82
N PRO A 203 -10.91 -21.46 -1.64
CA PRO A 203 -11.56 -22.71 -2.05
C PRO A 203 -11.62 -22.94 -3.57
N GLN A 204 -10.98 -22.12 -4.40
CA GLN A 204 -10.82 -22.37 -5.85
C GLN A 204 -10.04 -23.65 -6.21
N LEU A 205 -9.55 -24.41 -5.23
CA LEU A 205 -9.26 -25.83 -5.37
C LEU A 205 -10.36 -26.63 -4.66
N PRO A 206 -11.42 -27.08 -5.38
CA PRO A 206 -12.57 -27.81 -4.82
C PRO A 206 -12.26 -29.16 -4.15
N ILE A 207 -10.97 -29.52 -3.99
CA ILE A 207 -10.52 -30.88 -3.66
C ILE A 207 -10.05 -31.00 -2.20
N HIS A 208 -9.80 -29.90 -1.45
CA HIS A 208 -8.98 -30.01 -0.23
C HIS A 208 -9.51 -29.47 1.11
N MET A 209 -10.69 -28.82 1.22
CA MET A 209 -11.24 -28.48 2.53
C MET A 209 -12.49 -29.29 2.85
N SER A 210 -12.38 -30.16 3.85
CA SER A 210 -13.51 -30.84 4.45
C SER A 210 -14.32 -29.88 5.33
N VAL A 211 -15.58 -30.23 5.61
CA VAL A 211 -16.43 -29.51 6.59
C VAL A 211 -15.77 -29.46 7.97
N THR A 212 -15.00 -30.50 8.32
CA THR A 212 -14.21 -30.60 9.56
C THR A 212 -13.10 -29.55 9.62
N ASP A 213 -12.45 -29.25 8.49
CA ASP A 213 -11.41 -28.22 8.43
C ASP A 213 -12.02 -26.83 8.68
N LEU A 214 -13.14 -26.53 8.00
CA LEU A 214 -13.82 -25.24 8.14
C LEU A 214 -14.35 -24.99 9.56
N THR A 215 -14.81 -26.05 10.24
CA THR A 215 -15.24 -25.98 11.64
C THR A 215 -14.06 -25.65 12.56
N SER A 216 -12.89 -26.20 12.29
CA SER A 216 -11.66 -25.93 13.05
C SER A 216 -11.24 -24.47 12.89
N TRP A 217 -11.25 -23.94 11.67
CA TRP A 217 -10.98 -22.51 11.42
C TRP A 217 -11.98 -21.60 12.14
N LYS A 218 -13.28 -21.94 12.11
CA LYS A 218 -14.30 -21.19 12.85
C LYS A 218 -14.05 -21.19 14.35
N GLN A 219 -13.64 -22.33 14.92
CA GLN A 219 -13.31 -22.43 16.33
C GLN A 219 -12.09 -21.55 16.69
N MET A 220 -11.05 -21.53 15.86
CA MET A 220 -9.90 -20.65 16.06
C MET A 220 -10.30 -19.17 16.04
N PHE A 221 -11.16 -18.79 15.09
CA PHE A 221 -11.73 -17.44 15.01
C PHE A 221 -12.51 -17.07 16.27
N ASP A 222 -13.40 -17.96 16.73
CA ASP A 222 -14.25 -17.71 17.90
C ASP A 222 -13.43 -17.57 19.19
N LEU A 223 -12.41 -18.40 19.37
CA LEU A 223 -11.51 -18.32 20.52
C LEU A 223 -10.71 -17.01 20.50
N ALA A 224 -10.17 -16.61 19.35
CA ALA A 224 -9.45 -15.34 19.23
C ALA A 224 -10.37 -14.14 19.52
N MET A 225 -11.60 -14.14 18.97
CA MET A 225 -12.58 -13.09 19.25
C MET A 225 -13.04 -13.06 20.71
N LEU A 226 -13.19 -14.23 21.34
CA LEU A 226 -13.53 -14.34 22.76
C LEU A 226 -12.44 -13.71 23.64
N ASP A 227 -11.17 -13.99 23.35
CA ASP A 227 -10.03 -13.41 24.07
C ASP A 227 -9.99 -11.89 23.91
N ILE A 228 -10.07 -11.39 22.67
CA ILE A 228 -10.07 -9.94 22.39
C ILE A 228 -11.21 -9.24 23.14
N ARG A 229 -12.42 -9.83 23.08
CA ARG A 229 -13.57 -9.31 23.81
C ARG A 229 -13.33 -9.29 25.32
N ARG A 230 -12.79 -10.38 25.88
CA ARG A 230 -12.52 -10.47 27.32
C ARG A 230 -11.57 -9.34 27.75
N PHE A 231 -10.50 -9.10 27.02
CA PHE A 231 -9.54 -8.04 27.34
C PHE A 231 -10.11 -6.64 27.18
N ALA A 232 -10.93 -6.41 26.15
CA ALA A 232 -11.54 -5.10 25.89
C ALA A 232 -12.51 -4.63 26.99
N TYR A 233 -13.08 -5.57 27.74
CA TYR A 233 -14.09 -5.30 28.77
C TYR A 233 -13.61 -5.52 30.21
N TYR A 234 -12.31 -5.65 30.45
CA TYR A 234 -11.79 -5.58 31.82
C TYR A 234 -12.09 -4.21 32.42
N THR A 235 -12.53 -4.22 33.68
CA THR A 235 -12.88 -3.01 34.44
C THR A 235 -11.84 -2.64 35.49
N ASP A 236 -10.99 -3.60 35.88
CA ASP A 236 -9.89 -3.39 36.81
C ASP A 236 -8.66 -2.81 36.07
N PRO A 237 -8.14 -1.62 36.45
CA PRO A 237 -6.99 -1.00 35.79
C PRO A 237 -5.73 -1.86 35.79
N LEU A 238 -5.51 -2.68 36.82
CA LEU A 238 -4.32 -3.55 36.88
C LEU A 238 -4.43 -4.71 35.89
N GLN A 239 -5.60 -5.37 35.81
CA GLN A 239 -5.85 -6.39 34.78
C GLN A 239 -5.77 -5.83 33.37
N LEU A 240 -6.24 -4.60 33.15
CA LEU A 240 -6.08 -3.91 31.87
C LEU A 240 -4.60 -3.73 31.52
N ALA A 241 -3.79 -3.25 32.47
CA ALA A 241 -2.36 -3.08 32.26
C ALA A 241 -1.63 -4.41 31.97
N ASP A 242 -2.03 -5.50 32.64
CA ASP A 242 -1.52 -6.85 32.37
C ASP A 242 -1.89 -7.35 30.97
N ALA A 243 -3.04 -6.94 30.45
CA ALA A 243 -3.47 -7.25 29.08
C ALA A 243 -2.83 -6.34 28.01
N GLY A 244 -2.05 -5.32 28.41
CA GLY A 244 -1.44 -4.37 27.49
C GLY A 244 -2.28 -3.11 27.22
N VAL A 245 -3.26 -2.80 28.09
CA VAL A 245 -4.09 -1.60 28.02
C VAL A 245 -3.69 -0.63 29.12
N PHE A 246 -3.23 0.56 28.73
CA PHE A 246 -2.67 1.54 29.66
C PHE A 246 -3.38 2.88 29.56
N ASN A 247 -3.59 3.52 30.70
CA ASN A 247 -3.72 4.97 30.79
C ASN A 247 -2.39 5.56 31.27
N ARG A 248 -2.27 6.89 31.36
CA ARG A 248 -1.04 7.55 31.85
C ARG A 248 -0.49 6.95 33.14
N ILE A 249 -1.34 6.77 34.15
CA ILE A 249 -0.92 6.35 35.49
C ILE A 249 -0.35 4.93 35.45
N THR A 250 -1.10 4.00 34.87
CA THR A 250 -0.70 2.59 34.76
C THR A 250 0.51 2.42 33.85
N PHE A 251 0.61 3.19 32.76
CA PHE A 251 1.78 3.19 31.88
C PHE A 251 3.04 3.64 32.62
N GLU A 252 3.01 4.80 33.27
CA GLU A 252 4.15 5.35 33.99
C GLU A 252 4.58 4.43 35.15
N GLN A 253 3.62 3.88 35.89
CA GLN A 253 3.90 2.92 36.97
C GLN A 253 4.50 1.60 36.46
N ARG A 254 3.93 1.02 35.40
CA ARG A 254 4.36 -0.28 34.86
C ARG A 254 5.75 -0.24 34.25
N PHE A 255 6.07 0.88 33.59
CA PHE A 255 7.34 1.03 32.88
C PHE A 255 8.38 1.85 33.66
N GLY A 256 8.01 2.43 34.80
CA GLY A 256 8.87 3.30 35.59
C GLY A 256 9.18 4.63 34.91
N MET A 257 8.30 5.09 34.02
CA MET A 257 8.53 6.33 33.28
C MET A 257 8.27 7.56 34.16
N GLN A 258 9.17 8.54 34.08
CA GLN A 258 9.07 9.78 34.84
C GLN A 258 8.97 10.98 33.91
N TRP A 259 7.92 11.77 34.08
CA TRP A 259 7.72 13.04 33.38
C TRP A 259 8.34 14.18 34.20
N GLN A 260 9.31 14.87 33.62
CA GLN A 260 9.88 16.11 34.15
C GLN A 260 9.06 17.29 33.61
N GLU A 261 8.72 18.27 34.44
CA GLU A 261 8.02 19.51 34.01
C GLU A 261 8.98 20.61 33.54
#